data_AF-A0A927T2Z8-F1
#
_entry.id   AF-A0A927T2Z8-F1
#
_cell.length_a   1.000
_cell.length_b   1.000
_cell.length_c   1.000
_cell.angle_alpha   90.00
_cell.angle_beta   90.00
_cell.angle_gamma   90.00
#
_symmetry.space_group_name_H-M   'P 1'
#
loop_
_entity.id
_entity.type
_entity.pdbx_description
1 polymer ?
#
loop_
_entity_poly.entity_id
_entity_poly.type
_entity_poly.pdbx_seq_one_letter_code
_entity_poly.pdbx_strand_id
1 'polypeptide(L)'
;MRIWEKIFDLIRERGMTQKEFSGRTGIAESTISDWKRKGLNPSADKLPAICHALGVSVDELLGQDAHDYNIDGDIEILVEKYRNLDPDMRAHLVAYLDRLQNEAIREPATENVCDNKAALVQTDKEFQIRKDLARRLRRLSRLNRLKLDESEHASGINLHLFGYLDFLGLDKLDFIKDYLSHIQPYMISEIRSQERFDNAICVLDEYYRISVYIKVDATKGEEVIVSFHENNKGGIAKRNLMIRHDDYVYVFADSIGSHVEGTDNYSINLFIMRGVRTFPLNIAAVKYDNDGFLVRASSINNALVEISNRYLEDLYTSDLDFSGIDLFSSLQQLSFTSFGNDVFSNISLLIDSLIIQKDTVSRQIADAALCIYCGSISLTESDVNELVDTLRQRFSVNSVKVLPQILERVELNIRSVI
;
A
#
# COMPACT_ATOMS: atom_id res chain seq x y z
N MET A 1 -34.45 -20.59 32.38
CA MET A 1 -35.23 -21.84 32.38
C MET A 1 -34.27 -23.02 32.51
N ARG A 2 -34.52 -24.02 33.36
CA ARG A 2 -33.65 -25.21 33.42
C ARG A 2 -33.89 -26.11 32.21
N ILE A 3 -32.86 -26.83 31.76
CA ILE A 3 -32.91 -27.65 30.53
C ILE A 3 -34.01 -28.72 30.63
N TRP A 4 -34.17 -29.35 31.80
CA TRP A 4 -35.24 -30.33 31.97
C TRP A 4 -36.63 -29.69 31.86
N GLU A 5 -36.85 -28.47 32.35
CA GLU A 5 -38.13 -27.75 32.21
C GLU A 5 -38.44 -27.52 30.72
N LYS A 6 -37.44 -27.04 29.97
CA LYS A 6 -37.54 -26.83 28.51
C LYS A 6 -37.87 -28.11 27.74
N ILE A 7 -37.26 -29.23 28.12
CA ILE A 7 -37.56 -30.55 27.52
C ILE A 7 -39.04 -30.90 27.72
N PHE A 8 -39.58 -30.73 28.93
CA PHE A 8 -40.98 -31.08 29.20
C PHE A 8 -41.98 -30.12 28.54
N ASP A 9 -41.60 -28.85 28.36
CA ASP A 9 -42.42 -27.89 27.62
C ASP A 9 -42.44 -28.24 26.12
N LEU A 10 -41.29 -28.54 25.52
CA LEU A 10 -41.19 -28.98 24.12
C LEU A 10 -41.91 -30.31 23.85
N ILE A 11 -41.89 -31.25 24.80
CA ILE A 11 -42.67 -32.50 24.71
C ILE A 11 -44.17 -32.17 24.66
N ARG A 12 -44.63 -31.23 25.48
CA ARG A 12 -46.04 -30.82 25.55
C ARG A 12 -46.47 -30.05 24.30
N GLU A 13 -45.66 -29.11 23.84
CA GLU A 13 -45.91 -28.32 22.62
C GLU A 13 -46.04 -29.22 21.39
N ARG A 14 -45.27 -30.30 21.33
CA ARG A 14 -45.33 -31.28 20.24
C ARG A 14 -46.40 -32.36 20.41
N GLY A 15 -47.22 -32.28 21.47
CA GLY A 15 -48.27 -33.26 21.75
C GLY A 15 -47.76 -34.68 22.01
N MET A 16 -46.48 -34.82 22.39
CA MET A 16 -45.83 -36.12 22.58
C MET A 16 -46.04 -36.62 24.02
N THR A 17 -46.28 -37.92 24.18
CA THR A 17 -46.32 -38.52 25.53
C THR A 17 -44.91 -38.84 26.04
N GLN A 18 -44.70 -38.86 27.36
CA GLN A 18 -43.40 -39.21 27.93
C GLN A 18 -42.92 -40.63 27.53
N LYS A 19 -43.87 -41.56 27.36
CA LYS A 19 -43.61 -42.92 26.86
C LYS A 19 -43.11 -42.91 25.41
N GLU A 20 -43.72 -42.09 24.57
CA GLU A 20 -43.29 -41.93 23.18
C GLU A 20 -41.92 -41.24 23.08
N PHE A 21 -41.68 -40.22 23.90
CA PHE A 21 -40.38 -39.57 24.01
C PHE A 21 -39.27 -40.52 24.50
N SER A 22 -39.60 -41.37 25.48
CA SER A 22 -38.70 -42.44 25.94
C SER A 22 -38.35 -43.41 24.81
N GLY A 23 -39.34 -43.85 24.03
CA GLY A 23 -39.12 -44.72 22.86
C GLY A 23 -38.28 -44.09 21.77
N ARG A 24 -38.46 -42.79 21.48
CA ARG A 24 -37.70 -42.06 20.47
C ARG A 24 -36.26 -41.74 20.88
N THR A 25 -36.02 -41.50 22.17
CA THR A 25 -34.68 -41.17 22.69
C THR A 25 -33.87 -42.40 23.14
N GLY A 26 -34.53 -43.54 23.39
CA GLY A 26 -33.92 -44.71 24.02
C GLY A 26 -33.65 -44.53 25.52
N ILE A 27 -34.10 -43.44 26.13
CA ILE A 27 -33.88 -43.12 27.54
C ILE A 27 -35.05 -43.66 28.35
N ALA A 28 -34.79 -44.47 29.39
CA ALA A 28 -35.84 -45.07 30.20
C ALA A 28 -36.79 -44.04 30.83
N GLU A 29 -38.09 -44.30 30.82
CA GLU A 29 -39.14 -43.44 31.41
C GLU A 29 -38.86 -43.07 32.87
N SER A 30 -38.23 -43.98 33.63
CA SER A 30 -37.80 -43.75 35.01
C SER A 30 -36.73 -42.65 35.13
N THR A 31 -35.82 -42.59 34.16
CA THR A 31 -34.75 -41.57 34.10
C THR A 31 -35.32 -40.21 33.72
N ILE A 32 -36.25 -40.17 32.76
CA ILE A 32 -36.93 -38.93 32.34
C ILE A 32 -37.77 -38.37 33.49
N SER A 33 -38.47 -39.25 34.23
CA SER A 33 -39.26 -38.85 35.42
C SER A 33 -38.37 -38.27 36.52
N ASP A 34 -37.16 -38.82 36.69
CA ASP A 34 -36.20 -38.36 37.69
C ASP A 34 -35.68 -36.94 37.43
N TRP A 35 -35.56 -36.52 36.16
CA TRP A 35 -35.19 -35.14 35.83
C TRP A 35 -36.17 -34.12 36.41
N LYS A 36 -37.47 -34.38 36.25
CA LYS A 36 -38.54 -33.54 36.81
C LYS A 36 -38.63 -33.64 38.33
N ARG A 37 -38.54 -34.84 38.89
CA ARG A 37 -38.70 -35.09 40.33
C ARG A 37 -37.53 -34.56 41.16
N LYS A 38 -36.30 -34.74 40.68
CA LYS A 38 -35.06 -34.38 41.39
C LYS A 38 -34.49 -33.03 40.92
N GLY A 39 -35.13 -32.39 39.94
CA GLY A 39 -34.68 -31.13 39.34
C GLY A 39 -33.32 -31.26 38.64
N LEU A 40 -33.04 -32.44 38.08
CA LEU A 40 -31.77 -32.78 37.42
C LEU A 40 -31.86 -32.55 35.92
N ASN A 41 -30.78 -32.06 35.32
CA ASN A 41 -30.66 -32.00 33.87
C ASN A 41 -30.19 -33.36 33.30
N PRO A 42 -30.55 -33.69 32.05
CA PRO A 42 -29.91 -34.79 31.34
C PRO A 42 -28.40 -34.55 31.25
N SER A 43 -27.64 -35.64 31.26
CA SER A 43 -26.20 -35.61 31.00
C SER A 43 -25.93 -35.28 29.52
N ALA A 44 -24.78 -34.68 29.23
CA ALA A 44 -24.46 -34.12 27.91
C ALA A 44 -24.52 -35.15 26.77
N ASP A 45 -24.15 -36.40 27.05
CA ASP A 45 -24.22 -37.55 26.14
C ASP A 45 -25.64 -37.85 25.63
N LYS A 46 -26.67 -37.44 26.38
CA LYS A 46 -28.08 -37.68 26.05
C LYS A 46 -28.69 -36.55 25.20
N LEU A 47 -28.03 -35.40 25.14
CA LEU A 47 -28.55 -34.22 24.43
C LEU A 47 -28.77 -34.47 22.94
N PRO A 48 -27.89 -35.15 22.17
CA PRO A 48 -28.13 -35.41 20.75
C PRO A 48 -29.40 -36.22 20.49
N ALA A 49 -29.63 -37.28 21.28
CA ALA A 49 -30.82 -38.12 21.16
C ALA A 49 -32.10 -37.34 21.52
N ILE A 50 -32.03 -36.51 22.55
CA ILE A 50 -33.13 -35.62 22.96
C ILE A 50 -33.42 -34.60 21.85
N CYS A 51 -32.40 -33.94 21.30
CA CYS A 51 -32.53 -32.97 20.22
C CYS A 51 -33.12 -33.59 18.96
N HIS A 52 -32.69 -34.81 18.59
CA HIS A 52 -33.24 -35.54 17.46
C HIS A 52 -34.71 -35.94 17.67
N ALA A 53 -35.06 -36.45 18.85
CA ALA A 53 -36.42 -36.86 19.17
C ALA A 53 -37.40 -35.68 19.21
N LEU A 54 -36.90 -34.51 19.63
CA LEU A 54 -37.66 -33.27 19.67
C LEU A 54 -37.62 -32.54 18.33
N GLY A 55 -36.57 -32.62 17.52
CA GLY A 55 -36.43 -31.80 16.31
C GLY A 55 -36.07 -30.34 16.64
N VAL A 56 -35.18 -30.15 17.60
CA VAL A 56 -34.57 -28.85 17.98
C VAL A 56 -33.06 -28.94 17.84
N SER A 57 -32.38 -27.80 17.72
CA SER A 57 -30.92 -27.76 17.87
C SER A 57 -30.51 -27.86 19.34
N VAL A 58 -29.24 -28.20 19.60
CA VAL A 58 -28.70 -28.20 20.97
C VAL A 58 -28.73 -26.80 21.55
N ASP A 59 -28.43 -25.77 20.76
CA ASP A 59 -28.46 -24.37 21.17
C ASP A 59 -29.86 -23.93 21.59
N GLU A 60 -30.86 -24.29 20.77
CA GLU A 60 -32.27 -24.08 21.08
C GLU A 60 -32.64 -24.81 22.37
N LEU A 61 -32.22 -26.06 22.58
CA LEU A 61 -32.52 -26.81 23.81
C LEU A 61 -31.84 -26.22 25.06
N LEU A 62 -30.66 -25.61 24.92
CA LEU A 62 -29.92 -25.01 26.03
C LEU A 62 -30.43 -23.61 26.39
N GLY A 63 -31.37 -23.06 25.64
CA GLY A 63 -31.91 -21.72 25.90
C GLY A 63 -30.89 -20.62 25.64
N GLN A 64 -29.89 -20.91 24.80
CA GLN A 64 -29.17 -19.88 24.09
C GLN A 64 -30.14 -19.46 22.99
N ASP A 65 -30.76 -18.29 23.13
CA ASP A 65 -31.30 -17.59 21.95
C ASP A 65 -30.24 -17.74 20.89
N ALA A 66 -30.62 -18.25 19.70
CA ALA A 66 -29.72 -18.47 18.58
C ALA A 66 -28.73 -17.34 18.65
N HIS A 67 -27.49 -17.64 19.07
CA HIS A 67 -26.50 -16.60 19.12
C HIS A 67 -26.53 -16.11 17.69
N ASP A 68 -26.97 -14.87 17.51
CA ASP A 68 -26.42 -14.01 16.50
C ASP A 68 -24.92 -14.06 16.81
N TYR A 69 -24.26 -15.14 16.36
CA TYR A 69 -23.15 -14.97 15.50
C TYR A 69 -23.74 -14.16 14.36
N ASN A 70 -23.78 -12.84 14.58
CA ASN A 70 -23.73 -11.89 13.51
C ASN A 70 -22.39 -12.19 12.86
N ILE A 71 -22.38 -13.26 12.06
CA ILE A 71 -21.31 -13.63 11.18
C ILE A 71 -21.35 -12.44 10.23
N ASP A 72 -20.45 -11.50 10.48
CA ASP A 72 -20.27 -10.33 9.67
C ASP A 72 -20.38 -10.74 8.19
N GLY A 73 -21.06 -9.97 7.35
CA GLY A 73 -21.34 -10.38 5.97
C GLY A 73 -20.07 -10.82 5.22
N ASP A 74 -18.93 -10.23 5.61
CA ASP A 74 -17.60 -10.57 5.14
C ASP A 74 -17.14 -11.99 5.50
N ILE A 75 -17.49 -12.50 6.69
CA ILE A 75 -17.15 -13.87 7.12
C ILE A 75 -17.97 -14.89 6.31
N GLU A 76 -19.25 -14.60 6.05
CA GLU A 76 -20.10 -15.48 5.25
C GLU A 76 -19.57 -15.58 3.81
N ILE A 77 -19.20 -14.44 3.22
CA ILE A 77 -18.54 -14.36 1.90
C ILE A 77 -17.19 -15.11 1.90
N LEU A 78 -16.39 -14.98 2.96
CA LEU A 78 -15.09 -15.65 3.08
C LEU A 78 -15.25 -17.17 3.11
N VAL A 79 -16.22 -17.67 3.88
CA VAL A 79 -16.53 -19.11 3.99
C VAL A 79 -17.02 -19.66 2.65
N GLU A 80 -17.90 -18.94 1.95
CA GLU A 80 -18.38 -19.33 0.62
C GLU A 80 -17.23 -19.39 -0.40
N LYS A 81 -16.40 -18.35 -0.47
CA LYS A 81 -15.24 -18.31 -1.37
C LYS A 81 -14.24 -19.41 -1.06
N TYR A 82 -13.93 -19.65 0.21
CA TYR A 82 -13.01 -20.70 0.63
C TYR A 82 -13.49 -22.09 0.21
N ARG A 83 -14.79 -22.37 0.34
CA ARG A 83 -15.39 -23.65 -0.09
C ARG A 83 -15.30 -23.86 -1.60
N ASN A 84 -15.24 -22.80 -2.39
CA ASN A 84 -15.11 -22.89 -3.85
C ASN A 84 -13.67 -22.98 -4.36
N LEU A 85 -12.67 -22.86 -3.49
CA LEU A 85 -11.26 -23.07 -3.84
C LEU A 85 -10.88 -24.55 -3.89
N ASP A 86 -9.91 -24.88 -4.75
CA ASP A 86 -9.25 -26.19 -4.74
C ASP A 86 -8.33 -26.36 -3.50
N PRO A 87 -7.95 -27.60 -3.15
CA PRO A 87 -7.18 -27.88 -1.93
C PRO A 87 -5.84 -27.12 -1.82
N ASP A 88 -5.14 -26.90 -2.92
CA ASP A 88 -3.84 -26.23 -2.92
C ASP A 88 -4.02 -24.71 -2.70
N MET A 89 -5.05 -24.12 -3.28
CA MET A 89 -5.40 -22.72 -3.04
C MET A 89 -5.95 -22.48 -1.62
N ARG A 90 -6.64 -23.46 -1.04
CA ARG A 90 -7.04 -23.40 0.37
C ARG A 90 -5.84 -23.41 1.30
N ALA A 91 -4.85 -24.27 1.05
CA ALA A 91 -3.62 -24.31 1.83
C ALA A 91 -2.84 -22.98 1.75
N HIS A 92 -2.78 -22.37 0.56
CA HIS A 92 -2.20 -21.03 0.40
C HIS A 92 -2.96 -19.94 1.16
N LEU A 93 -4.30 -19.96 1.14
CA LEU A 93 -5.09 -18.98 1.88
C LEU A 93 -4.88 -19.11 3.39
N VAL A 94 -4.85 -20.35 3.91
CA VAL A 94 -4.58 -20.61 5.33
C VAL A 94 -3.19 -20.09 5.72
N ALA A 95 -2.14 -20.40 4.93
CA ALA A 95 -0.80 -19.88 5.20
C ALA A 95 -0.71 -18.34 5.16
N TYR A 96 -1.50 -17.71 4.29
CA TYR A 96 -1.62 -16.25 4.24
C TYR A 96 -2.32 -15.68 5.48
N LEU A 97 -3.42 -16.30 5.92
CA LEU A 97 -4.14 -15.91 7.14
C LEU A 97 -3.28 -16.09 8.40
N ASP A 98 -2.54 -17.19 8.50
CA ASP A 98 -1.59 -17.44 9.59
C ASP A 98 -0.52 -16.34 9.65
N ARG A 99 -0.02 -15.89 8.49
CA ARG A 99 0.92 -14.77 8.42
C ARG A 99 0.31 -13.48 8.95
N LEU A 100 -0.91 -13.16 8.52
CA LEU A 100 -1.63 -11.96 8.97
C LEU A 100 -1.92 -11.98 10.47
N GLN A 101 -2.25 -13.14 11.04
CA GLN A 101 -2.46 -13.28 12.48
C GLN A 101 -1.17 -13.10 13.28
N ASN A 102 -0.05 -13.60 12.76
CA ASN A 102 1.26 -13.37 13.37
C ASN A 102 1.71 -11.90 13.29
N GLU A 103 1.22 -11.15 12.30
CA GLU A 103 1.41 -9.69 12.21
C GLU A 103 0.51 -8.93 13.21
N ALA A 104 -0.72 -9.41 13.47
CA ALA A 104 -1.69 -8.78 14.38
C ALA A 104 -1.40 -8.97 15.89
N ILE A 105 -0.57 -9.95 16.28
CA ILE A 105 -0.13 -10.15 17.68
C ILE A 105 0.89 -9.07 18.11
N ARG A 106 1.37 -8.22 17.20
CA ARG A 106 2.15 -7.02 17.54
C ARG A 106 1.22 -5.86 17.88
N GLU A 107 0.64 -5.87 19.07
CA GLU A 107 0.00 -4.68 19.66
C GLU A 107 1.04 -3.58 19.98
N PRO A 108 0.62 -2.30 20.04
CA PRO A 108 1.52 -1.16 19.96
C PRO A 108 2.31 -1.01 21.26
N ALA A 109 3.57 -1.45 21.25
CA ALA A 109 4.48 -1.26 22.37
C ALA A 109 4.81 0.23 22.54
N THR A 110 4.15 0.87 23.51
CA THR A 110 4.78 1.91 24.31
C THR A 110 5.82 1.25 25.21
N GLU A 111 6.98 0.87 24.68
CA GLU A 111 8.08 0.40 25.54
C GLU A 111 9.44 0.52 24.86
N ASN A 112 10.37 1.04 25.66
CA ASN A 112 11.79 1.28 25.46
C ASN A 112 12.49 0.49 24.33
N VAL A 113 13.30 1.24 23.58
CA VAL A 113 14.13 0.87 22.43
C VAL A 113 15.17 -0.26 22.68
N CYS A 114 15.16 -1.00 23.79
CA CYS A 114 16.29 -1.88 24.13
C CYS A 114 16.11 -3.41 24.09
N ASP A 115 14.94 -4.00 23.85
CA ASP A 115 14.78 -5.46 24.03
C ASP A 115 14.32 -6.23 22.79
N ASN A 116 15.11 -6.16 21.72
CA ASN A 116 15.24 -7.28 20.78
C ASN A 116 16.56 -7.23 20.00
N LYS A 117 17.67 -7.63 20.64
CA LYS A 117 19.04 -7.46 20.10
C LYS A 117 19.24 -8.02 18.68
N ALA A 118 18.59 -9.14 18.31
CA ALA A 118 18.76 -9.73 16.99
C ALA A 118 18.03 -8.95 15.88
N ALA A 119 16.82 -8.43 16.17
CA ALA A 119 16.07 -7.59 15.23
C ALA A 119 16.73 -6.22 15.08
N LEU A 120 17.15 -5.61 16.20
CA LEU A 120 17.91 -4.35 16.21
C LEU A 120 19.21 -4.46 15.38
N VAL A 121 19.99 -5.54 15.56
CA VAL A 121 21.23 -5.78 14.80
C VAL A 121 20.98 -5.99 13.29
N GLN A 122 19.84 -6.59 12.91
CA GLN A 122 19.49 -6.77 11.50
C GLN A 122 19.09 -5.43 10.88
N THR A 123 18.29 -4.63 11.57
CA THR A 123 17.92 -3.27 11.18
C THR A 123 19.14 -2.36 11.07
N ASP A 124 20.10 -2.45 12.00
CA ASP A 124 21.35 -1.67 11.96
C ASP A 124 22.22 -1.99 10.73
N LYS A 125 22.33 -3.27 10.36
CA LYS A 125 23.06 -3.67 9.14
C LYS A 125 22.38 -3.14 7.88
N GLU A 126 21.05 -3.21 7.82
CA GLU A 126 20.29 -2.70 6.68
C GLU A 126 20.44 -1.19 6.54
N PHE A 127 20.32 -0.44 7.65
CA PHE A 127 20.58 0.98 7.67
C PHE A 127 21.98 1.30 7.17
N GLN A 128 22.98 0.56 7.63
CA GLN A 128 24.36 0.81 7.22
C GLN A 128 24.58 0.60 5.70
N ILE A 129 24.00 -0.47 5.13
CA ILE A 129 24.07 -0.73 3.68
C ILE A 129 23.42 0.42 2.90
N ARG A 130 22.17 0.78 3.24
CA ARG A 130 21.45 1.86 2.55
C ARG A 130 22.13 3.21 2.72
N LYS A 131 22.67 3.48 3.90
CA LYS A 131 23.46 4.69 4.24
C LYS A 131 24.69 4.81 3.35
N ASP A 132 25.46 3.75 3.20
CA ASP A 132 26.69 3.77 2.40
C ASP A 132 26.40 3.87 0.89
N LEU A 133 25.35 3.21 0.41
CA LEU A 133 24.87 3.34 -0.97
C LEU A 133 24.44 4.79 -1.29
N ALA A 134 23.57 5.36 -0.47
CA ALA A 134 23.09 6.73 -0.67
C ALA A 134 24.24 7.74 -0.64
N ARG A 135 25.22 7.58 0.27
CA ARG A 135 26.44 8.41 0.28
C ARG A 135 27.25 8.30 -0.99
N ARG A 136 27.42 7.08 -1.49
CA ARG A 136 28.18 6.84 -2.71
C ARG A 136 27.49 7.52 -3.90
N LEU A 137 26.18 7.38 -4.03
CA LEU A 137 25.38 8.07 -5.06
C LEU A 137 25.48 9.61 -4.95
N ARG A 138 25.30 10.17 -3.75
CA ARG A 138 25.46 11.62 -3.49
C ARG A 138 26.88 12.14 -3.76
N ARG A 139 27.91 11.31 -3.62
CA ARG A 139 29.30 11.68 -3.97
C ARG A 139 29.52 11.65 -5.47
N LEU A 140 28.98 10.63 -6.16
CA LEU A 140 29.09 10.47 -7.61
C LEU A 140 28.38 11.59 -8.36
N SER A 141 27.25 12.09 -7.84
CA SER A 141 26.50 13.20 -8.46
C SER A 141 27.30 14.49 -8.60
N ARG A 142 28.32 14.69 -7.76
CA ARG A 142 29.21 15.88 -7.79
C ARG A 142 30.35 15.77 -8.80
N LEU A 143 30.48 14.64 -9.48
CA LEU A 143 31.57 14.42 -10.44
C LEU A 143 31.24 15.05 -11.79
N ASN A 144 32.19 15.82 -12.32
CA ASN A 144 32.07 16.41 -13.67
C ASN A 144 32.12 15.36 -14.80
N ARG A 145 32.59 14.14 -14.51
CA ARG A 145 32.70 13.01 -15.46
C ARG A 145 31.45 12.12 -15.52
N LEU A 146 30.33 12.55 -14.92
CA LEU A 146 29.07 11.81 -14.97
C LEU A 146 28.40 12.02 -16.34
N LYS A 147 27.96 10.93 -16.95
CA LYS A 147 27.21 10.91 -18.21
C LYS A 147 25.96 10.06 -18.08
N LEU A 148 24.93 10.40 -18.85
CA LEU A 148 23.71 9.61 -18.93
C LEU A 148 23.82 8.53 -19.99
N ASP A 149 23.25 7.38 -19.66
CA ASP A 149 22.94 6.33 -20.62
C ASP A 149 21.58 6.60 -21.24
N GLU A 150 21.59 7.15 -22.46
CA GLU A 150 20.39 7.38 -23.28
C GLU A 150 20.17 6.28 -24.32
N SER A 151 20.83 5.13 -24.17
CA SER A 151 20.62 4.00 -25.08
C SER A 151 19.24 3.38 -24.88
N GLU A 152 18.59 3.05 -26.00
CA GLU A 152 17.29 2.39 -25.97
C GLU A 152 17.44 0.90 -25.64
N HIS A 153 16.70 0.44 -24.64
CA HIS A 153 16.62 -0.99 -24.34
C HIS A 153 15.79 -1.72 -25.40
N ALA A 154 15.93 -3.05 -25.50
CA ALA A 154 15.15 -3.85 -26.45
C ALA A 154 13.62 -3.68 -26.32
N SER A 155 13.12 -3.25 -25.17
CA SER A 155 11.70 -2.94 -24.96
C SER A 155 11.25 -1.58 -25.50
N GLY A 156 12.16 -0.62 -25.69
CA GLY A 156 11.84 0.78 -26.06
C GLY A 156 11.21 1.65 -24.96
N ILE A 157 11.04 1.09 -23.76
CA ILE A 157 10.26 1.71 -22.69
C ILE A 157 11.12 2.57 -21.74
N ASN A 158 12.45 2.45 -21.74
CA ASN A 158 13.30 3.07 -20.70
C ASN A 158 13.47 4.60 -20.82
N LEU A 159 13.22 5.19 -21.99
CA LEU A 159 13.49 6.61 -22.24
C LEU A 159 12.31 7.53 -21.89
N HIS A 160 11.16 6.99 -21.48
CA HIS A 160 9.94 7.77 -21.24
C HIS A 160 10.09 8.89 -20.18
N LEU A 161 10.91 8.67 -19.13
CA LEU A 161 11.18 9.72 -18.14
C LEU A 161 12.02 10.84 -18.74
N PHE A 162 12.94 10.54 -19.67
CA PHE A 162 13.69 11.56 -20.39
C PHE A 162 12.81 12.37 -21.33
N GLY A 163 11.85 11.73 -22.01
CA GLY A 163 10.83 12.45 -22.77
C GLY A 163 10.01 13.41 -21.90
N TYR A 164 9.67 13.00 -20.67
CA TYR A 164 9.03 13.90 -19.70
C TYR A 164 9.94 15.07 -19.28
N LEU A 165 11.23 14.84 -19.04
CA LEU A 165 12.16 15.94 -18.73
C LEU A 165 12.35 16.90 -19.91
N ASP A 166 12.41 16.36 -21.13
CA ASP A 166 12.50 17.13 -22.38
C ASP A 166 11.26 18.04 -22.53
N PHE A 167 10.06 17.51 -22.30
CA PHE A 167 8.81 18.28 -22.32
C PHE A 167 8.82 19.44 -21.30
N LEU A 168 9.46 19.26 -20.15
CA LEU A 168 9.61 20.33 -19.14
C LEU A 168 10.73 21.32 -19.47
N GLY A 169 11.52 21.07 -20.53
CA GLY A 169 12.70 21.86 -20.87
C GLY A 169 13.83 21.74 -19.85
N LEU A 170 13.92 20.62 -19.12
CA LEU A 170 14.95 20.38 -18.12
C LEU A 170 16.16 19.66 -18.74
N ASP A 171 17.36 20.12 -18.39
CA ASP A 171 18.57 19.37 -18.72
C ASP A 171 18.59 18.05 -17.93
N LYS A 172 18.60 16.93 -18.67
CA LYS A 172 18.53 15.59 -18.08
C LYS A 172 19.68 15.33 -17.12
N LEU A 173 20.90 15.72 -17.50
CA LEU A 173 22.10 15.41 -16.71
C LEU A 173 22.10 16.20 -15.40
N ASP A 174 21.75 17.48 -15.45
CA ASP A 174 21.64 18.32 -14.27
C ASP A 174 20.52 17.85 -13.37
N PHE A 175 19.36 17.48 -13.93
CA PHE A 175 18.27 16.87 -13.18
C PHE A 175 18.72 15.60 -12.44
N ILE A 176 19.39 14.67 -13.13
CA ILE A 176 19.84 13.42 -12.53
C ILE A 176 20.91 13.66 -11.45
N LYS A 177 21.83 14.60 -11.65
CA LYS A 177 22.78 14.99 -10.60
C LYS A 177 22.06 15.53 -9.38
N ASP A 178 21.05 16.37 -9.57
CA ASP A 178 20.25 16.92 -8.48
C ASP A 178 19.48 15.81 -7.75
N TYR A 179 18.84 14.91 -8.48
CA TYR A 179 18.16 13.73 -7.94
C TYR A 179 19.08 12.87 -7.07
N LEU A 180 20.23 12.48 -7.61
CA LEU A 180 21.22 11.68 -6.88
C LEU A 180 21.78 12.41 -5.66
N SER A 181 21.83 13.75 -5.66
CA SER A 181 22.28 14.55 -4.53
C SER A 181 21.28 14.56 -3.36
N HIS A 182 19.98 14.37 -3.66
CA HIS A 182 18.89 14.33 -2.69
C HIS A 182 18.52 12.91 -2.22
N ILE A 183 18.97 11.84 -2.89
CA ILE A 183 18.66 10.45 -2.49
C ILE A 183 18.91 10.21 -1.00
N GLN A 184 17.89 9.77 -0.28
CA GLN A 184 17.98 9.41 1.13
C GLN A 184 18.12 7.89 1.29
N PRO A 185 18.78 7.41 2.38
CA PRO A 185 18.97 5.97 2.61
C PRO A 185 17.66 5.18 2.60
N TYR A 186 16.61 5.70 3.23
CA TYR A 186 15.32 5.01 3.31
C TYR A 186 14.64 4.80 1.95
N MET A 187 14.94 5.64 0.95
CA MET A 187 14.28 5.61 -0.35
C MET A 187 14.67 4.39 -1.17
N ILE A 188 15.88 3.87 -0.94
CA ILE A 188 16.53 2.96 -1.87
C ILE A 188 16.69 1.53 -1.34
N SER A 189 16.59 0.56 -2.24
CA SER A 189 16.97 -0.84 -2.03
C SER A 189 18.02 -1.29 -3.06
N GLU A 190 18.93 -2.18 -2.65
CA GLU A 190 20.06 -2.65 -3.47
C GLU A 190 19.64 -3.83 -4.37
N ILE A 191 20.12 -3.85 -5.63
CA ILE A 191 19.94 -4.98 -6.57
C ILE A 191 21.30 -5.57 -6.95
N ARG A 192 21.92 -6.30 -6.01
CA ARG A 192 23.23 -6.96 -6.24
C ARG A 192 23.28 -7.88 -7.45
N SER A 193 22.17 -8.54 -7.77
CA SER A 193 22.10 -9.46 -8.91
C SER A 193 22.33 -8.79 -10.28
N GLN A 194 22.28 -7.46 -10.35
CA GLN A 194 22.51 -6.69 -11.57
C GLN A 194 23.84 -5.92 -11.56
N GLU A 195 24.66 -6.08 -10.52
CA GLU A 195 26.01 -5.49 -10.44
C GLU A 195 27.00 -6.39 -11.18
N ARG A 196 27.14 -6.16 -12.50
CA ARG A 196 28.01 -6.96 -13.37
C ARG A 196 29.51 -6.68 -13.18
N PHE A 197 29.87 -5.65 -12.43
CA PHE A 197 31.23 -5.18 -12.22
C PHE A 197 31.43 -4.73 -10.77
N ASP A 198 32.65 -4.85 -10.24
CA ASP A 198 32.99 -4.53 -8.83
C ASP A 198 32.63 -3.11 -8.38
N ASN A 199 32.42 -2.18 -9.32
CA ASN A 199 32.10 -0.78 -9.05
C ASN A 199 30.71 -0.34 -9.51
N ALA A 200 29.89 -1.26 -10.04
CA ALA A 200 28.51 -0.96 -10.37
C ALA A 200 27.69 -0.78 -9.10
N ILE A 201 26.75 0.16 -9.13
CA ILE A 201 25.73 0.34 -8.08
C ILE A 201 24.38 0.21 -8.78
N CYS A 202 23.56 -0.72 -8.34
CA CYS A 202 22.21 -0.89 -8.87
C CYS A 202 21.21 -0.75 -7.72
N VAL A 203 20.34 0.25 -7.78
CA VAL A 203 19.33 0.51 -6.74
C VAL A 203 17.94 0.76 -7.32
N LEU A 204 16.92 0.54 -6.50
CA LEU A 204 15.55 0.98 -6.74
C LEU A 204 15.16 2.06 -5.75
N ASP A 205 14.61 3.18 -6.23
CA ASP A 205 13.76 4.05 -5.41
C ASP A 205 12.35 3.47 -5.35
N GLU A 206 11.94 3.01 -4.18
CA GLU A 206 10.70 2.25 -3.99
C GLU A 206 9.50 3.11 -3.58
N TYR A 207 9.67 4.42 -3.51
CA TYR A 207 8.65 5.31 -2.95
C TYR A 207 7.65 5.83 -3.97
N TYR A 208 7.72 5.39 -5.22
CA TYR A 208 6.72 5.70 -6.27
C TYR A 208 5.80 4.52 -6.52
N ARG A 209 4.72 4.75 -7.29
CA ARG A 209 3.85 3.70 -7.83
C ARG A 209 4.64 2.65 -8.58
N ILE A 210 5.60 3.06 -9.42
CA ILE A 210 6.56 2.18 -10.09
C ILE A 210 7.94 2.61 -9.63
N SER A 211 8.75 1.68 -9.11
CA SER A 211 10.08 2.03 -8.62
C SER A 211 10.94 2.64 -9.72
N VAL A 212 11.75 3.63 -9.37
CA VAL A 212 12.77 4.15 -10.30
C VAL A 212 14.03 3.31 -10.14
N TYR A 213 14.48 2.73 -11.24
CA TYR A 213 15.73 2.01 -11.33
C TYR A 213 16.87 2.96 -11.65
N ILE A 214 17.94 2.86 -10.86
CA ILE A 214 19.15 3.66 -11.01
C ILE A 214 20.33 2.70 -11.06
N LYS A 215 21.07 2.74 -12.17
CA LYS A 215 22.33 2.02 -12.30
C LYS A 215 23.45 3.02 -12.53
N VAL A 216 24.49 2.94 -11.71
CA VAL A 216 25.70 3.74 -11.86
C VAL A 216 26.87 2.81 -12.10
N ASP A 217 27.50 2.92 -13.28
CA ASP A 217 28.75 2.24 -13.59
C ASP A 217 29.92 3.21 -13.35
N ALA A 218 30.68 2.95 -12.28
CA ALA A 218 31.76 3.82 -11.83
C ALA A 218 33.14 3.16 -12.05
N THR A 219 33.42 2.75 -13.28
CA THR A 219 34.73 2.21 -13.66
C THR A 219 35.85 3.24 -13.44
N LYS A 220 36.97 2.81 -12.86
CA LYS A 220 38.06 3.70 -12.42
C LYS A 220 38.77 4.32 -13.63
N GLY A 221 38.87 5.65 -13.67
CA GLY A 221 39.54 6.38 -14.74
C GLY A 221 38.68 6.63 -15.99
N GLU A 222 37.46 6.08 -16.02
CA GLU A 222 36.51 6.25 -17.12
C GLU A 222 35.38 7.20 -16.74
N GLU A 223 34.51 7.50 -17.70
CA GLU A 223 33.29 8.25 -17.47
C GLU A 223 32.35 7.43 -16.56
N VAL A 224 31.64 8.12 -15.67
CA VAL A 224 30.67 7.47 -14.78
C VAL A 224 29.33 7.48 -15.50
N ILE A 225 28.85 6.31 -15.91
CA ILE A 225 27.63 6.17 -16.70
C ILE A 225 26.46 5.92 -15.76
N VAL A 226 25.38 6.69 -15.92
CA VAL A 226 24.15 6.56 -15.13
C VAL A 226 22.97 6.22 -16.04
N SER A 227 22.33 5.08 -15.78
CA SER A 227 21.04 4.72 -16.35
C SER A 227 19.94 5.01 -15.32
N PHE A 228 18.86 5.65 -15.77
CA PHE A 228 17.76 6.11 -14.93
C PHE A 228 16.44 5.91 -15.66
N HIS A 229 15.57 5.04 -15.14
CA HIS A 229 14.27 4.75 -15.76
C HIS A 229 13.34 4.06 -14.77
N GLU A 230 12.04 3.97 -15.05
CA GLU A 230 11.15 3.14 -14.23
C GLU A 230 11.45 1.64 -14.37
N ASN A 231 11.28 0.89 -13.29
CA ASN A 231 11.54 -0.55 -13.25
C ASN A 231 10.45 -1.32 -14.02
N ASN A 232 10.83 -1.85 -15.18
CA ASN A 232 9.92 -2.49 -16.14
C ASN A 232 10.41 -3.90 -16.54
N LYS A 233 10.90 -4.69 -15.58
CA LYS A 233 11.49 -6.02 -15.82
C LYS A 233 10.62 -6.90 -16.72
N GLY A 234 11.15 -7.27 -17.90
CA GLY A 234 10.44 -8.07 -18.89
C GLY A 234 9.40 -7.29 -19.71
N GLY A 235 9.54 -5.97 -19.80
CA GLY A 235 8.60 -5.08 -20.49
C GLY A 235 7.34 -4.75 -19.69
N ILE A 236 7.31 -5.09 -18.40
CA ILE A 236 6.14 -4.90 -17.53
C ILE A 236 6.58 -4.11 -16.30
N ALA A 237 6.05 -2.90 -16.11
CA ALA A 237 6.21 -2.19 -14.86
C ALA A 237 5.24 -2.70 -13.81
N LYS A 238 5.79 -3.20 -12.70
CA LYS A 238 5.01 -3.66 -11.56
C LYS A 238 4.84 -2.53 -10.57
N ARG A 239 3.61 -2.39 -10.08
CA ARG A 239 3.29 -1.44 -9.02
C ARG A 239 3.90 -1.90 -7.70
N ASN A 240 4.42 -0.96 -6.93
CA ASN A 240 4.87 -1.22 -5.57
C ASN A 240 3.68 -1.53 -4.65
N LEU A 241 3.92 -2.42 -3.70
CA LEU A 241 3.00 -2.61 -2.58
C LEU A 241 3.07 -1.37 -1.69
N MET A 242 1.92 -0.96 -1.15
CA MET A 242 1.89 0.13 -0.18
C MET A 242 2.70 -0.24 1.05
N ILE A 243 3.57 0.66 1.48
CA ILE A 243 4.31 0.52 2.73
C ILE A 243 3.31 0.77 3.86
N ARG A 244 3.07 -0.24 4.71
CA ARG A 244 2.05 -0.22 5.78
C ARG A 244 2.62 -0.17 7.20
N HIS A 245 3.92 -0.33 7.35
CA HIS A 245 4.58 -0.36 8.66
C HIS A 245 5.11 1.03 9.02
N ASP A 246 4.86 1.48 10.25
CA ASP A 246 5.40 2.72 10.78
C ASP A 246 6.79 2.50 11.40
N ASP A 247 7.72 2.05 10.56
CA ASP A 247 9.08 1.77 10.97
C ASP A 247 9.90 3.06 11.08
N TYR A 248 10.90 3.05 11.96
CA TYR A 248 11.95 4.06 11.94
C TYR A 248 12.84 3.83 10.72
N VAL A 249 13.17 4.91 10.03
CA VAL A 249 14.07 4.91 8.89
C VAL A 249 15.21 5.90 9.08
N TYR A 250 16.38 5.53 8.57
CA TYR A 250 17.56 6.39 8.63
C TYR A 250 17.49 7.49 7.56
N VAL A 251 17.78 8.73 7.96
CA VAL A 251 17.86 9.90 7.07
C VAL A 251 19.13 10.72 7.28
N PHE A 252 19.59 11.36 6.22
CA PHE A 252 20.55 12.46 6.28
C PHE A 252 19.77 13.77 6.44
N ALA A 253 19.93 14.44 7.58
CA ALA A 253 19.38 15.77 7.80
C ALA A 253 20.09 16.80 6.91
N ASP A 254 19.33 17.70 6.29
CA ASP A 254 19.89 18.84 5.57
C ASP A 254 20.27 19.98 6.52
N SER A 255 19.50 20.16 7.60
CA SER A 255 19.88 20.99 8.74
C SER A 255 19.17 20.55 10.02
N ILE A 256 19.74 20.94 11.16
CA ILE A 256 19.11 20.75 12.48
C ILE A 256 18.23 21.97 12.76
N GLY A 257 16.96 21.75 13.09
CA GLY A 257 16.02 22.78 13.51
C GLY A 257 16.12 23.09 15.00
N SER A 258 15.77 22.13 15.85
CA SER A 258 15.87 22.28 17.32
C SER A 258 16.36 20.99 17.98
N HIS A 259 16.85 21.10 19.22
CA HIS A 259 17.35 19.99 20.03
C HIS A 259 16.73 20.08 21.42
N VAL A 260 16.18 18.96 21.90
CA VAL A 260 15.68 18.88 23.29
C VAL A 260 16.86 18.54 24.20
N GLU A 261 17.29 19.54 24.98
CA GLU A 261 18.44 19.44 25.87
C GLU A 261 18.36 18.21 26.80
N GLY A 262 19.47 17.49 26.93
CA GLY A 262 19.53 16.26 27.74
C GLY A 262 18.95 15.01 27.08
N THR A 263 18.51 15.08 25.82
CA THR A 263 17.99 13.93 25.06
C THR A 263 18.63 13.81 23.68
N ASP A 264 18.41 12.69 23.00
CA ASP A 264 18.76 12.52 21.58
C ASP A 264 17.63 12.95 20.63
N ASN A 265 16.64 13.71 21.10
CA ASN A 265 15.50 14.14 20.31
C ASN A 265 15.74 15.50 19.65
N TYR A 266 15.51 15.57 18.34
CA TYR A 266 15.71 16.74 17.50
C TYR A 266 14.49 17.01 16.64
N SER A 267 14.34 18.26 16.19
CA SER A 267 13.63 18.59 14.95
C SER A 267 14.69 18.79 13.88
N ILE A 268 14.52 18.13 12.74
CA ILE A 268 15.42 18.25 11.58
C ILE A 268 14.65 18.76 10.37
N ASN A 269 15.35 19.48 9.49
CA ASN A 269 14.83 19.84 8.18
C ASN A 269 15.37 18.86 7.13
N LEU A 270 14.49 18.40 6.26
CA LEU A 270 14.77 17.53 5.13
C LEU A 270 14.30 18.19 3.84
N PHE A 271 15.13 18.18 2.81
CA PHE A 271 14.75 18.49 1.43
C PHE A 271 14.60 17.17 0.68
N ILE A 272 13.35 16.70 0.56
CA ILE A 272 13.05 15.43 -0.10
C ILE A 272 12.64 15.71 -1.54
N MET A 273 13.44 15.24 -2.49
CA MET A 273 13.09 15.33 -3.91
C MET A 273 12.16 14.18 -4.31
N ARG A 274 11.04 14.50 -4.96
CA ARG A 274 10.11 13.57 -5.59
C ARG A 274 9.72 14.09 -6.97
N GLY A 275 9.75 13.23 -7.99
CA GLY A 275 9.58 13.65 -9.39
C GLY A 275 10.55 14.77 -9.74
N VAL A 276 10.03 15.93 -10.17
CA VAL A 276 10.81 17.13 -10.52
C VAL A 276 10.81 18.22 -9.46
N ARG A 277 10.34 17.91 -8.24
CA ARG A 277 10.20 18.87 -7.15
C ARG A 277 10.94 18.44 -5.90
N THR A 278 11.41 19.43 -5.16
CA THR A 278 12.03 19.24 -3.84
C THR A 278 11.14 19.83 -2.77
N PHE A 279 10.78 19.01 -1.79
CA PHE A 279 9.83 19.33 -0.74
C PHE A 279 10.56 19.54 0.59
N PRO A 280 10.48 20.73 1.20
CA PRO A 280 11.01 20.96 2.53
C PRO A 280 10.09 20.38 3.59
N LEU A 281 10.61 19.51 4.45
CA LEU A 281 9.91 18.90 5.56
C LEU A 281 10.61 19.23 6.88
N ASN A 282 9.85 19.52 7.94
CA ASN A 282 10.35 19.60 9.31
C ASN A 282 9.82 18.41 10.09
N ILE A 283 10.72 17.54 10.58
CA ILE A 283 10.35 16.24 11.15
C ILE A 283 11.02 16.03 12.51
N ALA A 284 10.28 15.48 13.46
CA ALA A 284 10.82 15.01 14.73
C ALA A 284 11.68 13.75 14.50
N ALA A 285 12.89 13.76 15.05
CA ALA A 285 13.91 12.76 14.79
C ALA A 285 14.68 12.42 16.05
N VAL A 286 15.20 11.19 16.10
CA VAL A 286 16.12 10.74 17.15
C VAL A 286 17.50 10.64 16.54
N LYS A 287 18.51 11.24 17.15
CA LYS A 287 19.89 11.12 16.68
C LYS A 287 20.32 9.65 16.76
N TYR A 288 20.86 9.15 15.66
CA TYR A 288 21.31 7.76 15.57
C TYR A 288 22.83 7.68 15.68
N ASP A 289 23.52 8.49 14.88
CA ASP A 289 24.97 8.63 14.93
C ASP A 289 25.37 10.07 14.56
N ASN A 290 26.66 10.29 14.32
CA ASN A 290 27.17 11.63 13.98
C ASN A 290 26.72 12.13 12.60
N ASP A 291 26.21 11.23 11.76
CA ASP A 291 25.93 11.51 10.36
C ASP A 291 24.44 11.53 10.03
N GLY A 292 23.56 11.14 10.94
CA GLY A 292 22.13 11.07 10.65
C GLY A 292 21.24 10.67 11.82
N PHE A 293 19.97 10.56 11.48
CA PHE A 293 18.87 10.47 12.42
C PHE A 293 17.91 9.36 12.02
N LEU A 294 17.18 8.83 13.01
CA LEU A 294 16.00 8.00 12.80
C LEU A 294 14.75 8.87 12.82
N VAL A 295 13.88 8.66 11.84
CA VAL A 295 12.56 9.30 11.74
C VAL A 295 11.50 8.23 11.47
N ARG A 296 10.25 8.46 11.88
CA ARG A 296 9.16 7.58 11.50
C ARG A 296 8.88 7.71 10.00
N ALA A 297 8.85 6.59 9.28
CA ALA A 297 8.54 6.57 7.85
C ALA A 297 7.18 7.22 7.56
N SER A 298 6.19 7.01 8.42
CA SER A 298 4.87 7.64 8.29
C SER A 298 4.94 9.16 8.35
N SER A 299 5.85 9.76 9.12
CA SER A 299 5.98 11.22 9.19
C SER A 299 6.41 11.81 7.85
N ILE A 300 7.32 11.15 7.13
CA ILE A 300 7.71 11.57 5.78
C ILE A 300 6.58 11.29 4.78
N ASN A 301 6.05 10.06 4.78
CA ASN A 301 5.03 9.65 3.82
C ASN A 301 3.79 10.53 3.92
N ASN A 302 3.27 10.75 5.14
CA ASN A 302 2.06 11.53 5.35
C ASN A 302 2.28 13.00 4.96
N ALA A 303 3.44 13.59 5.27
CA ALA A 303 3.72 14.98 4.89
C ALA A 303 3.73 15.16 3.36
N LEU A 304 4.37 14.24 2.63
CA LEU A 304 4.42 14.31 1.16
C LEU A 304 3.07 13.99 0.52
N VAL A 305 2.35 12.99 1.04
CA VAL A 305 1.01 12.62 0.57
C VAL A 305 0.00 13.73 0.83
N GLU A 306 0.06 14.40 1.97
CA GLU A 306 -0.79 15.55 2.30
C GLU A 306 -0.57 16.70 1.31
N ILE A 307 0.70 17.00 0.96
CA ILE A 307 1.01 17.99 -0.06
C ILE A 307 0.38 17.61 -1.41
N SER A 308 0.50 16.35 -1.83
CA SER A 308 -0.12 15.87 -3.06
C SER A 308 -1.65 15.90 -3.02
N ASN A 309 -2.28 15.57 -1.89
CA ASN A 309 -3.74 15.61 -1.73
C ASN A 309 -4.26 17.04 -1.74
N ARG A 310 -3.57 17.98 -1.09
CA ARG A 310 -3.92 19.40 -1.14
C ARG A 310 -3.83 19.94 -2.57
N TYR A 311 -2.75 19.57 -3.27
CA TYR A 311 -2.61 19.96 -4.66
C TYR A 311 -3.66 19.30 -5.58
N LEU A 312 -4.06 18.06 -5.30
CA LEU A 312 -5.16 17.41 -5.99
C LEU A 312 -6.47 18.15 -5.76
N GLU A 313 -6.78 18.54 -4.52
CA GLU A 313 -7.97 19.33 -4.18
C GLU A 313 -8.00 20.66 -4.94
N ASP A 314 -6.87 21.36 -5.03
CA ASP A 314 -6.74 22.61 -5.81
C ASP A 314 -7.02 22.45 -7.31
N LEU A 315 -6.89 21.23 -7.86
CA LEU A 315 -7.20 20.94 -9.28
C LEU A 315 -8.70 20.71 -9.52
N TYR A 316 -9.51 20.50 -8.48
CA TYR A 316 -10.95 20.34 -8.62
C TYR A 316 -11.62 21.72 -8.67
N THR A 317 -12.57 21.89 -9.59
CA THR A 317 -13.38 23.11 -9.64
C THR A 317 -14.43 23.10 -8.55
N SER A 318 -14.91 24.28 -8.14
CA SER A 318 -15.94 24.42 -7.09
C SER A 318 -17.25 23.69 -7.37
N ASP A 319 -17.50 23.34 -8.63
CA ASP A 319 -18.72 22.64 -9.06
C ASP A 319 -18.63 21.10 -8.90
N LEU A 320 -17.45 20.57 -8.57
CA LEU A 320 -17.25 19.16 -8.32
C LEU A 320 -17.14 18.89 -6.81
N ASP A 321 -17.91 17.92 -6.33
CA ASP A 321 -17.85 17.49 -4.94
C ASP A 321 -16.59 16.66 -4.66
N PHE A 322 -15.56 17.32 -4.11
CA PHE A 322 -14.33 16.66 -3.70
C PHE A 322 -14.49 15.79 -2.44
N SER A 323 -15.56 15.97 -1.65
CA SER A 323 -15.71 15.28 -0.35
C SER A 323 -15.86 13.77 -0.49
N GLY A 324 -16.33 13.29 -1.65
CA GLY A 324 -16.46 11.87 -1.98
C GLY A 324 -15.24 11.25 -2.66
N ILE A 325 -14.15 12.00 -2.86
CA ILE A 325 -12.94 11.50 -3.54
C ILE A 325 -12.03 10.76 -2.56
N ASP A 326 -11.67 9.52 -2.90
CA ASP A 326 -10.64 8.76 -2.19
C ASP A 326 -9.30 9.50 -2.31
N LEU A 327 -8.74 9.93 -1.18
CA LEU A 327 -7.43 10.57 -1.10
C LEU A 327 -6.29 9.55 -1.19
N PHE A 328 -5.11 10.01 -1.61
CA PHE A 328 -3.89 9.22 -1.49
C PHE A 328 -3.58 8.99 -0.01
N SER A 329 -3.14 7.77 0.31
CA SER A 329 -2.70 7.34 1.65
C SER A 329 -1.24 6.91 1.66
N SER A 330 -0.62 6.75 0.49
CA SER A 330 0.72 6.21 0.33
C SER A 330 1.37 6.77 -0.94
N LEU A 331 2.67 7.04 -0.87
CA LEU A 331 3.45 7.49 -2.04
C LEU A 331 3.49 6.44 -3.16
N GLN A 332 3.29 5.15 -2.86
CA GLN A 332 3.16 4.08 -3.86
C GLN A 332 1.85 4.16 -4.67
N GLN A 333 0.98 5.12 -4.40
CA GLN A 333 -0.16 5.46 -5.25
C GLN A 333 0.17 6.59 -6.24
N LEU A 334 1.34 7.23 -6.12
CA LEU A 334 1.73 8.38 -6.94
C LEU A 334 2.86 7.99 -7.90
N SER A 335 2.70 8.33 -9.16
CA SER A 335 3.73 8.13 -10.16
C SER A 335 4.87 9.14 -10.03
N PHE A 336 6.01 8.85 -10.65
CA PHE A 336 7.15 9.76 -10.67
C PHE A 336 6.79 11.16 -11.16
N THR A 337 6.02 11.21 -12.24
CA THR A 337 5.62 12.44 -12.91
C THR A 337 4.44 13.15 -12.25
N SER A 338 3.96 12.71 -11.08
CA SER A 338 2.84 13.36 -10.38
C SER A 338 3.30 14.41 -9.36
N PHE A 339 4.62 14.63 -9.23
CA PHE A 339 5.23 15.60 -8.33
C PHE A 339 5.76 16.82 -9.10
N GLY A 340 4.86 17.58 -9.72
CA GLY A 340 5.13 18.82 -10.44
C GLY A 340 3.89 19.71 -10.43
N ASN A 341 4.00 20.92 -10.98
CA ASN A 341 2.87 21.85 -11.11
C ASN A 341 2.60 22.27 -12.56
N ASP A 342 3.26 21.63 -13.50
CA ASP A 342 3.07 21.78 -14.92
C ASP A 342 1.86 20.95 -15.41
N VAL A 343 1.45 21.20 -16.64
CA VAL A 343 0.28 20.56 -17.25
C VAL A 343 0.40 19.03 -17.26
N PHE A 344 1.58 18.48 -17.56
CA PHE A 344 1.79 17.03 -17.59
C PHE A 344 1.63 16.44 -16.20
N SER A 345 2.25 17.07 -15.19
CA SER A 345 2.21 16.60 -13.82
C SER A 345 0.79 16.64 -13.23
N ASN A 346 0.00 17.64 -13.59
CA ASN A 346 -1.39 17.77 -13.15
C ASN A 346 -2.26 16.68 -13.76
N ILE A 347 -2.13 16.43 -15.05
CA ILE A 347 -2.79 15.29 -15.73
C ILE A 347 -2.35 13.97 -15.08
N SER A 348 -1.06 13.81 -14.81
CA SER A 348 -0.51 12.62 -14.16
C SER A 348 -1.12 12.37 -12.78
N LEU A 349 -1.26 13.42 -11.96
CA LEU A 349 -1.85 13.36 -10.62
C LEU A 349 -3.34 13.02 -10.67
N LEU A 350 -4.09 13.64 -11.58
CA LEU A 350 -5.52 13.38 -11.79
C LEU A 350 -5.75 11.93 -12.28
N ILE A 351 -4.90 11.42 -13.17
CA ILE A 351 -4.94 10.00 -13.59
C ILE A 351 -4.64 9.07 -12.41
N ASP A 352 -3.62 9.38 -11.61
CA ASP A 352 -3.31 8.59 -10.40
C ASP A 352 -4.49 8.57 -9.42
N SER A 353 -5.17 9.70 -9.24
CA SER A 353 -6.37 9.84 -8.40
C SER A 353 -7.52 9.00 -8.94
N LEU A 354 -7.82 9.11 -10.24
CA LEU A 354 -8.86 8.31 -10.90
C LEU A 354 -8.63 6.80 -10.73
N ILE A 355 -7.38 6.34 -10.81
CA ILE A 355 -7.03 4.91 -10.70
C ILE A 355 -7.29 4.35 -9.29
N ILE A 356 -7.20 5.16 -8.24
CA ILE A 356 -7.33 4.67 -6.86
C ILE A 356 -8.77 4.66 -6.34
N GLN A 357 -9.69 5.35 -7.02
CA GLN A 357 -11.10 5.43 -6.64
C GLN A 357 -11.74 4.04 -6.63
N LYS A 358 -12.41 3.70 -5.52
CA LYS A 358 -12.96 2.35 -5.30
C LYS A 358 -14.37 2.18 -5.84
N ASP A 359 -15.22 3.18 -5.65
CA ASP A 359 -16.62 3.13 -6.05
C ASP A 359 -16.85 3.78 -7.42
N THR A 360 -18.04 3.60 -7.98
CA THR A 360 -18.37 4.10 -9.32
C THR A 360 -18.60 5.61 -9.35
N VAL A 361 -19.14 6.17 -8.26
CA VAL A 361 -19.50 7.60 -8.20
C VAL A 361 -18.24 8.43 -8.11
N SER A 362 -17.33 8.12 -7.17
CA SER A 362 -16.04 8.80 -7.03
C SER A 362 -15.19 8.68 -8.30
N ARG A 363 -15.21 7.52 -8.98
CA ARG A 363 -14.57 7.34 -10.30
C ARG A 363 -15.14 8.28 -11.37
N GLN A 364 -16.46 8.47 -11.41
CA GLN A 364 -17.09 9.39 -12.37
C GLN A 364 -16.72 10.85 -12.06
N ILE A 365 -16.70 11.23 -10.79
CA ILE A 365 -16.32 12.59 -10.37
C ILE A 365 -14.85 12.85 -10.70
N ALA A 366 -13.95 11.90 -10.40
CA ALA A 366 -12.52 12.03 -10.72
C ALA A 366 -12.26 12.07 -12.24
N ASP A 367 -13.00 11.29 -13.04
CA ASP A 367 -12.89 11.33 -14.50
C ASP A 367 -13.41 12.67 -15.06
N ALA A 368 -14.48 13.22 -14.48
CA ALA A 368 -14.99 14.54 -14.83
C ALA A 368 -13.97 15.64 -14.49
N ALA A 369 -13.34 15.60 -13.31
CA ALA A 369 -12.28 16.53 -12.94
C ALA A 369 -11.11 16.50 -13.93
N LEU A 370 -10.66 15.29 -14.32
CA LEU A 370 -9.64 15.11 -15.34
C LEU A 370 -10.05 15.72 -16.69
N CYS A 371 -11.27 15.45 -17.16
CA CYS A 371 -11.74 15.97 -18.45
C CYS A 371 -11.91 17.50 -18.42
N ILE A 372 -12.44 18.07 -17.34
CA ILE A 372 -12.61 19.51 -17.15
C ILE A 372 -11.24 20.20 -17.13
N TYR A 373 -10.28 19.65 -16.37
CA TYR A 373 -8.92 20.17 -16.37
C TYR A 373 -8.33 20.16 -17.78
N CYS A 374 -8.41 19.02 -18.47
CA CYS A 374 -7.93 18.89 -19.84
C CYS A 374 -8.57 19.88 -20.83
N GLY A 375 -9.88 20.08 -20.74
CA GLY A 375 -10.63 21.05 -21.56
C GLY A 375 -10.43 22.51 -21.16
N SER A 376 -9.70 22.80 -20.08
CA SER A 376 -9.34 24.16 -19.67
C SER A 376 -7.93 24.56 -20.11
N ILE A 377 -7.12 23.59 -20.56
CA ILE A 377 -5.74 23.82 -20.98
C ILE A 377 -5.74 24.62 -22.30
N SER A 378 -4.94 25.69 -22.33
CA SER A 378 -4.70 26.48 -23.55
C SER A 378 -3.24 26.30 -23.97
N LEU A 379 -3.03 25.58 -25.07
CA LEU A 379 -1.72 25.23 -25.63
C LEU A 379 -1.76 25.39 -27.15
N THR A 380 -0.60 25.55 -27.80
CA THR A 380 -0.53 25.52 -29.26
C THR A 380 -0.74 24.10 -29.78
N GLU A 381 -1.12 23.94 -31.05
CA GLU A 381 -1.27 22.60 -31.66
C GLU A 381 0.03 21.78 -31.57
N SER A 382 1.19 22.44 -31.70
CA SER A 382 2.50 21.81 -31.52
C SER A 382 2.68 21.28 -30.10
N ASP A 383 2.41 22.11 -29.09
CA ASP A 383 2.58 21.73 -27.68
C ASP A 383 1.58 20.63 -27.27
N VAL A 384 0.37 20.63 -27.83
CA VAL A 384 -0.61 19.57 -27.60
C VAL A 384 -0.12 18.23 -28.14
N ASN A 385 0.45 18.22 -29.35
CA ASN A 385 1.00 17.00 -29.93
C ASN A 385 2.16 16.46 -29.06
N GLU A 386 3.07 17.33 -28.63
CA GLU A 386 4.18 16.97 -27.75
C GLU A 386 3.70 16.42 -26.39
N LEU A 387 2.72 17.09 -25.76
CA LEU A 387 2.12 16.65 -24.49
C LEU A 387 1.47 15.26 -24.62
N VAL A 388 0.64 15.06 -25.66
CA VAL A 388 -0.08 13.80 -25.89
C VAL A 388 0.89 12.66 -26.16
N ASP A 389 1.90 12.88 -26.99
CA ASP A 389 2.90 11.86 -27.29
C ASP A 389 3.73 11.49 -26.05
N THR A 390 4.12 12.49 -25.25
CA THR A 390 4.84 12.25 -23.98
C THR A 390 3.96 11.48 -22.99
N LEU A 391 2.67 11.80 -22.87
CA LEU A 391 1.73 11.10 -21.99
C LEU A 391 1.57 9.63 -22.43
N ARG A 392 1.43 9.38 -23.73
CA ARG A 392 1.34 8.03 -24.29
C ARG A 392 2.61 7.22 -24.01
N GLN A 393 3.79 7.80 -24.25
CA GLN A 393 5.06 7.15 -23.96
C GLN A 393 5.19 6.80 -22.48
N ARG A 394 4.94 7.75 -21.58
CA ARG A 394 4.98 7.51 -20.13
C ARG A 394 4.03 6.39 -19.74
N PHE A 395 2.75 6.48 -20.09
CA PHE A 395 1.75 5.56 -19.56
C PHE A 395 1.74 4.19 -20.28
N SER A 396 2.42 4.05 -21.41
CA SER A 396 2.66 2.75 -22.07
C SER A 396 3.41 1.75 -21.17
N VAL A 397 4.20 2.28 -20.22
CA VAL A 397 4.99 1.50 -19.26
C VAL A 397 4.09 0.77 -18.25
N ASN A 398 2.89 1.29 -17.99
CA ASN A 398 2.04 0.89 -16.87
C ASN A 398 1.00 -0.18 -17.28
N SER A 399 0.93 -1.28 -16.54
CA SER A 399 0.09 -2.44 -16.86
C SER A 399 -1.41 -2.28 -16.54
N VAL A 400 -1.89 -1.07 -16.24
CA VAL A 400 -3.28 -0.82 -15.86
C VAL A 400 -4.18 -0.83 -17.11
N LYS A 401 -5.08 -1.82 -17.19
CA LYS A 401 -5.92 -2.09 -18.37
C LYS A 401 -6.79 -0.91 -18.84
N VAL A 402 -7.20 -0.02 -17.93
CA VAL A 402 -8.08 1.12 -18.25
C VAL A 402 -7.32 2.34 -18.76
N LEU A 403 -5.99 2.39 -18.60
CA LEU A 403 -5.17 3.55 -19.00
C LEU A 403 -5.34 3.97 -20.46
N PRO A 404 -5.38 3.06 -21.46
CA PRO A 404 -5.55 3.47 -22.85
C PRO A 404 -6.83 4.30 -23.08
N GLN A 405 -7.93 3.91 -22.43
CA GLN A 405 -9.21 4.62 -22.52
C GLN A 405 -9.18 5.97 -21.80
N ILE A 406 -8.44 6.07 -20.69
CA ILE A 406 -8.23 7.33 -19.98
C ILE A 406 -7.43 8.30 -20.86
N LEU A 407 -6.34 7.82 -21.49
CA LEU A 407 -5.49 8.64 -22.35
C LEU A 407 -6.23 9.14 -23.60
N GLU A 408 -7.10 8.31 -24.18
CA GLU A 408 -7.97 8.71 -25.29
C GLU A 408 -8.90 9.86 -24.88
N ARG A 409 -9.51 9.80 -23.69
CA ARG A 409 -10.33 10.90 -23.15
C ARG A 409 -9.52 12.16 -22.89
N VAL A 410 -8.31 12.02 -22.33
CA VAL A 410 -7.39 13.15 -22.12
C VAL A 410 -7.09 13.85 -23.43
N GLU A 411 -6.72 13.10 -24.47
CA GLU A 411 -6.43 13.65 -25.78
C GLU A 411 -7.63 14.35 -26.42
N LEU A 412 -8.82 13.74 -26.39
CA LEU A 412 -10.04 14.33 -26.94
C LEU A 412 -10.40 15.66 -26.28
N ASN A 413 -10.23 15.75 -24.95
CA ASN A 413 -10.55 16.98 -24.20
C ASN A 413 -9.49 18.07 -24.36
N ILE A 414 -8.20 17.72 -24.51
CA ILE A 414 -7.17 18.73 -24.80
C ILE A 414 -7.36 19.29 -26.22
N ARG A 415 -7.68 18.42 -27.19
CA ARG A 415 -7.86 18.83 -28.59
C ARG A 415 -9.16 19.57 -28.88
N SER A 416 -10.15 19.54 -27.99
CA SER A 416 -11.42 20.26 -28.19
C SER A 416 -11.32 21.78 -27.98
N VAL A 417 -10.18 22.26 -27.46
CA VAL A 417 -9.90 23.65 -27.12
C VAL A 417 -9.05 24.36 -28.20
N ILE A 418 -8.53 23.60 -29.17
CA ILE A 418 -7.78 24.08 -30.34
C ILE A 418 -8.75 24.35 -31.48
#